data_AF-A0A938YPX1-F1
#
_entry.id   AF-A0A938YPX1-F1
#
_cell.length_a   1.000
_cell.length_b   1.000
_cell.length_c   1.000
_cell.angle_alpha   90.00
_cell.angle_beta   90.00
_cell.angle_gamma   90.00
#
_symmetry.space_group_name_H-M   'P 1'
#
loop_
_entity.id
_entity.type
_entity.pdbx_description
1 polymer ?
#
loop_
_entity_poly.entity_id
_entity_poly.type
_entity_poly.pdbx_seq_one_letter_code
_entity_poly.pdbx_strand_id
1 'polypeptide(L)'
;SAWEGEVAVLTEKMRKDWGPLASVIFLTLVSVVGLVLIPVLVLQPNLMHVQVSIRHGLVGTLYLIICLLGVSAVFYPSKCKSLFGKAQNPLSQAINPSVKIRGHHPDCQNYSANRIRIGGQVICAACSGLFIGAVSASIGTILYFFVGLEIVGSNIWLLVLGEIFIVLGLAQIKFPGYVKTLANVIFVVGSFVTLVETDLLSGSILADFYVLGLILFILWFRISLSEWNNGRICEKCQLCFQ
;
A
#
# COMPACT_ATOMS: atom_id res chain seq x y z
N SER A 1 11.85 13.59 -44.21
CA SER A 1 10.72 14.38 -43.70
C SER A 1 9.64 13.55 -43.00
N ALA A 2 9.04 12.50 -43.58
CA ALA A 2 8.03 11.69 -42.87
C ALA A 2 8.62 10.74 -41.80
N TRP A 3 9.75 10.10 -42.11
CA TRP A 3 10.44 9.18 -41.19
C TRP A 3 11.05 9.85 -39.95
N GLU A 4 11.52 11.09 -40.07
CA GLU A 4 12.08 11.85 -38.94
C GLU A 4 11.01 12.24 -37.92
N GLY A 5 9.78 12.48 -38.37
CA GLY A 5 8.63 12.76 -37.51
C GLY A 5 8.20 11.55 -36.68
N GLU A 6 8.16 10.35 -37.28
CA GLU A 6 7.79 9.13 -36.56
C GLU A 6 8.83 8.74 -35.49
N VAL A 7 10.12 8.90 -35.77
CA VAL A 7 11.19 8.63 -34.80
C VAL A 7 11.16 9.61 -33.62
N ALA A 8 10.86 10.89 -33.86
CA ALA A 8 10.70 11.89 -32.80
C ALA A 8 9.50 11.56 -31.89
N VAL A 9 8.36 11.18 -32.46
CA VAL A 9 7.16 10.78 -31.71
C VAL A 9 7.40 9.49 -30.90
N LEU A 10 8.10 8.50 -31.48
CA LEU A 10 8.46 7.26 -30.78
C LEU A 10 9.44 7.50 -29.64
N THR A 11 10.46 8.34 -29.83
CA THR A 11 11.44 8.65 -28.79
C THR A 11 10.83 9.48 -27.66
N GLU A 12 9.91 10.40 -27.95
CA GLU A 12 9.17 11.16 -26.93
C GLU A 12 8.20 10.27 -26.15
N LYS A 13 7.49 9.35 -26.84
CA LYS A 13 6.63 8.35 -26.21
C LYS A 13 7.43 7.39 -25.31
N MET A 14 8.57 6.88 -25.79
CA MET A 14 9.46 6.05 -24.99
C MET A 14 10.01 6.81 -23.78
N ARG A 15 10.46 8.06 -23.95
CA ARG A 15 10.95 8.89 -22.82
C ARG A 15 9.86 9.13 -21.77
N LYS A 16 8.62 9.38 -22.20
CA LYS A 16 7.47 9.59 -21.32
C LYS A 16 7.10 8.32 -20.53
N ASP A 17 7.21 7.15 -21.15
CA ASP A 17 6.90 5.86 -20.52
C ASP A 17 8.03 5.33 -19.62
N TRP A 18 9.29 5.69 -19.90
CA TRP A 18 10.47 5.19 -19.19
C TRP A 18 10.68 5.80 -17.80
N GLY A 19 10.37 7.09 -17.61
CA GLY A 19 10.52 7.74 -16.30
C GLY A 19 9.72 7.03 -15.19
N PRO A 20 8.40 6.84 -15.37
CA PRO A 20 7.57 6.14 -14.38
C PRO A 20 7.97 4.67 -14.18
N LEU A 21 8.37 3.98 -15.26
CA LEU A 21 8.81 2.58 -15.17
C LEU A 21 10.10 2.45 -14.35
N ALA A 22 11.10 3.30 -14.60
CA ALA A 22 12.35 3.33 -13.85
C ALA A 22 12.10 3.60 -12.36
N SER A 23 11.21 4.55 -12.02
CA SER A 23 10.80 4.81 -10.64
C SER A 23 10.17 3.60 -9.96
N VAL A 24 9.25 2.90 -10.64
CA VAL A 24 8.62 1.68 -10.09
C VAL A 24 9.65 0.57 -9.87
N ILE A 25 10.58 0.37 -10.81
CA ILE A 25 11.66 -0.62 -10.67
C ILE A 25 12.55 -0.27 -9.47
N PHE A 26 12.96 0.99 -9.35
CA PHE A 26 13.77 1.44 -8.22
C PHE A 26 13.08 1.22 -6.88
N LEU A 27 11.81 1.64 -6.74
CA LEU A 27 11.04 1.45 -5.50
C LEU A 27 10.83 -0.03 -5.17
N THR A 28 10.67 -0.87 -6.19
CA THR A 28 10.58 -2.33 -6.03
C THR A 28 11.89 -2.89 -5.48
N LEU A 29 13.04 -2.49 -6.06
CA LEU A 29 14.36 -2.93 -5.59
C LEU A 29 14.61 -2.50 -4.15
N VAL A 30 14.34 -1.25 -3.81
CA VAL A 30 14.49 -0.75 -2.42
C VAL A 30 13.58 -1.50 -1.46
N SER A 31 12.34 -1.82 -1.86
CA SER A 31 11.41 -2.60 -1.03
C SER A 31 11.93 -4.02 -0.79
N VAL A 32 12.41 -4.70 -1.84
CA VAL A 32 12.94 -6.07 -1.74
C VAL A 32 14.20 -6.11 -0.88
N VAL A 33 15.14 -5.20 -1.12
CA VAL A 33 16.35 -5.08 -0.28
C VAL A 33 15.96 -4.79 1.17
N GLY A 34 14.99 -3.90 1.39
CA GLY A 34 14.49 -3.57 2.71
C GLY A 34 13.91 -4.76 3.46
N LEU A 35 13.10 -5.59 2.78
CA LEU A 35 12.54 -6.81 3.38
C LEU A 35 13.65 -7.81 3.72
N VAL A 36 14.60 -8.06 2.79
CA VAL A 36 15.73 -8.98 3.00
C VAL A 36 16.61 -8.57 4.18
N LEU A 37 16.70 -7.28 4.49
CA LEU A 37 17.49 -6.79 5.62
C LEU A 37 16.85 -7.10 6.99
N ILE A 38 15.54 -7.31 7.08
CA ILE A 38 14.86 -7.63 8.35
C ILE A 38 15.42 -8.91 8.99
N PRO A 39 15.46 -10.08 8.33
CA PRO A 39 16.00 -11.29 8.94
C PRO A 39 17.49 -11.14 9.26
N VAL A 40 18.24 -10.36 8.47
CA VAL A 40 19.66 -10.06 8.78
C VAL A 40 19.78 -9.27 10.08
N LEU A 41 18.93 -8.27 10.31
CA LEU A 41 18.90 -7.47 11.54
C LEU A 41 18.46 -8.31 12.75
N VAL A 42 17.49 -9.20 12.55
CA VAL A 42 17.00 -10.12 13.59
C VAL A 42 18.10 -11.07 14.08
N LEU A 43 19.00 -11.51 13.18
CA LEU A 43 20.11 -12.41 13.54
C LEU A 43 21.28 -11.71 14.25
N GLN A 44 21.22 -10.39 14.48
CA GLN A 44 22.29 -9.65 15.14
C GLN A 44 22.04 -9.51 16.66
N PRO A 45 22.89 -10.10 17.52
CA PRO A 45 22.61 -10.24 18.95
C PRO A 45 22.80 -8.96 19.81
N ASN A 46 23.12 -7.79 19.24
CA ASN A 46 23.65 -6.63 19.98
C ASN A 46 22.92 -5.29 19.76
N LEU A 47 21.64 -5.31 19.40
CA LEU A 47 20.91 -4.06 19.18
C LEU A 47 20.20 -3.63 20.48
N MET A 48 20.75 -2.61 21.15
CA MET A 48 20.18 -1.82 22.26
C MET A 48 18.95 -2.40 22.96
N HIS A 49 19.13 -3.12 24.08
CA HIS A 49 18.02 -3.56 24.93
C HIS A 49 17.44 -2.38 25.73
N VAL A 50 16.22 -1.99 25.37
CA VAL A 50 15.37 -1.07 26.14
C VAL A 50 14.38 -1.89 26.97
N GLN A 51 13.89 -1.33 28.08
CA GLN A 51 12.85 -1.96 28.89
C GLN A 51 11.63 -2.34 28.03
N VAL A 52 11.27 -3.63 28.07
CA VAL A 52 10.26 -4.28 27.23
C VAL A 52 8.93 -3.50 27.19
N SER A 53 8.45 -3.04 28.34
CA SER A 53 7.17 -2.31 28.43
C SER A 53 7.16 -0.98 27.66
N ILE A 54 8.28 -0.24 27.66
CA ILE A 54 8.38 1.04 26.94
C ILE A 54 8.48 0.76 25.44
N ARG A 55 9.27 -0.24 25.05
CA ARG A 55 9.42 -0.65 23.65
C ARG A 55 8.07 -1.06 23.05
N HIS A 56 7.36 -1.97 23.70
CA HIS A 56 6.07 -2.46 23.21
C HIS A 56 5.03 -1.34 23.11
N GLY A 57 4.94 -0.49 24.15
CA GLY A 57 4.02 0.64 24.15
C GLY A 57 4.29 1.61 23.00
N LEU A 58 5.56 1.94 22.74
CA LEU A 58 5.95 2.87 21.68
C LEU A 58 5.70 2.29 20.28
N VAL A 59 6.19 1.07 20.02
CA VAL A 59 6.07 0.39 18.72
C VAL A 59 4.60 0.14 18.38
N GLY A 60 3.83 -0.41 19.34
CA GLY A 60 2.41 -0.67 19.19
C GLY A 60 1.60 0.61 18.94
N THR A 61 1.92 1.71 19.65
CA THR A 61 1.24 3.00 19.43
C THR A 61 1.51 3.56 18.04
N LEU A 62 2.76 3.53 17.58
CA LEU A 62 3.12 4.01 16.24
C LEU A 62 2.43 3.20 15.15
N TYR A 63 2.42 1.88 15.27
CA TYR A 63 1.75 1.02 14.29
C TYR A 63 0.22 1.24 14.29
N LEU A 64 -0.40 1.43 15.46
CA LEU A 64 -1.82 1.81 15.54
C LEU A 64 -2.10 3.14 14.84
N ILE A 65 -1.26 4.15 15.03
CA ILE A 65 -1.39 5.45 14.34
C ILE A 65 -1.36 5.23 12.82
N ILE A 66 -0.42 4.43 12.31
CA ILE A 66 -0.34 4.09 10.88
C ILE A 66 -1.64 3.44 10.41
N CYS A 67 -2.18 2.46 11.15
CA CYS A 67 -3.45 1.80 10.82
C CYS A 67 -4.62 2.78 10.80
N LEU A 68 -4.74 3.66 11.80
CA LEU A 68 -5.82 4.66 11.89
C LEU A 68 -5.74 5.70 10.77
N LEU A 69 -4.54 6.14 10.40
CA LEU A 69 -4.33 7.00 9.24
C LEU A 69 -4.74 6.29 7.94
N GLY A 70 -4.41 5.00 7.81
CA GLY A 70 -4.85 4.17 6.69
C GLY A 70 -6.37 4.04 6.58
N VAL A 71 -7.06 3.79 7.70
CA VAL A 71 -8.53 3.77 7.76
C VAL A 71 -9.12 5.14 7.40
N SER A 72 -8.54 6.22 7.91
CA SER A 72 -8.98 7.59 7.62
C SER A 72 -8.85 7.91 6.13
N ALA A 73 -7.77 7.47 5.49
CA ALA A 73 -7.56 7.64 4.05
C ALA A 73 -8.61 6.91 3.20
N VAL A 74 -9.17 5.80 3.68
CA VAL A 74 -10.26 5.07 3.01
C VAL A 74 -11.58 5.86 3.03
N PHE A 75 -11.92 6.51 4.15
CA PHE A 75 -13.17 7.26 4.28
C PHE A 75 -13.10 8.68 3.69
N TYR A 76 -11.92 9.31 3.72
CA TYR A 76 -11.72 10.69 3.30
C TYR A 76 -10.66 10.83 2.17
N PRO A 77 -10.85 10.16 1.02
CA PRO A 77 -9.87 10.16 -0.07
C PRO A 77 -9.60 11.58 -0.61
N SER A 78 -10.60 12.46 -0.62
CA SER A 78 -10.48 13.84 -1.07
C SER A 78 -9.59 14.71 -0.18
N LYS A 79 -9.56 14.43 1.14
CA LYS A 79 -8.70 15.13 2.10
C LYS A 79 -7.25 14.62 2.04
N CYS A 80 -7.07 13.33 1.73
CA CYS A 80 -5.74 12.75 1.54
C CYS A 80 -5.05 13.30 0.29
N LYS A 81 -5.79 13.48 -0.82
CA LYS A 81 -5.26 14.12 -2.05
C LYS A 81 -4.79 15.56 -1.81
N SER A 82 -5.47 16.30 -0.93
CA SER A 82 -5.10 17.68 -0.57
C SER A 82 -3.82 17.80 0.27
N LEU A 83 -3.43 16.74 1.00
CA LEU A 83 -2.21 16.72 1.82
C LEU A 83 -0.97 16.33 1.01
N PHE A 84 -1.15 15.52 -0.05
CA PHE A 84 -0.06 14.98 -0.87
C PHE A 84 0.05 15.61 -2.28
N GLY A 85 -0.85 16.51 -2.68
CA GLY A 85 -0.82 17.14 -4.01
C GLY A 85 -1.67 18.40 -4.16
N LYS A 86 -1.24 19.26 -5.11
CA LYS A 86 -1.80 20.59 -5.45
C LYS A 86 -3.33 20.59 -5.50
N ALA A 87 -3.94 21.59 -4.84
CA ALA A 87 -5.36 21.89 -4.93
C ALA A 87 -5.79 21.98 -6.41
N GLN A 88 -6.74 21.15 -6.82
CA GLN A 88 -7.36 21.24 -8.15
C GLN A 88 -8.18 22.53 -8.22
N ASN A 89 -7.89 23.35 -9.22
CA ASN A 89 -8.76 24.47 -9.58
C ASN A 89 -10.08 23.90 -10.12
N PRO A 90 -11.26 24.37 -9.63
CA PRO A 90 -12.56 23.80 -9.95
C PRO A 90 -13.09 24.13 -11.37
N LEU A 91 -12.23 24.44 -12.34
CA LEU A 91 -12.63 25.15 -13.56
C LEU A 91 -12.77 24.31 -14.84
N SER A 92 -12.80 22.97 -14.76
CA SER A 92 -12.83 22.12 -15.98
C SER A 92 -13.89 21.03 -15.96
N GLN A 93 -15.06 21.30 -15.36
CA GLN A 93 -16.26 20.47 -15.56
C GLN A 93 -16.99 20.91 -16.84
N ALA A 94 -16.36 20.67 -17.99
CA ALA A 94 -16.97 20.92 -19.30
C ALA A 94 -17.82 19.72 -19.76
N ILE A 95 -19.14 19.90 -19.70
CA ILE A 95 -20.14 19.60 -20.74
C ILE A 95 -20.03 18.20 -21.40
N ASN A 96 -20.62 17.18 -20.79
CA ASN A 96 -21.23 16.04 -21.51
C ASN A 96 -22.33 15.39 -20.64
N PRO A 97 -23.62 15.38 -21.05
CA PRO A 97 -24.74 15.12 -20.16
C PRO A 97 -25.13 13.65 -19.92
N SER A 98 -24.33 12.64 -20.32
CA SER A 98 -24.75 11.22 -20.21
C SER A 98 -23.86 10.28 -19.40
N VAL A 99 -22.74 10.75 -18.83
CA VAL A 99 -21.87 9.89 -18.03
C VAL A 99 -22.40 9.79 -16.60
N LYS A 100 -23.11 8.70 -16.28
CA LYS A 100 -23.48 8.35 -14.90
C LYS A 100 -22.22 8.08 -14.09
N ILE A 101 -21.78 9.06 -13.32
CA ILE A 101 -20.73 8.89 -12.32
C ILE A 101 -21.30 8.03 -11.19
N ARG A 102 -20.74 6.82 -10.99
CA ARG A 102 -21.05 5.94 -9.85
C ARG A 102 -19.81 5.84 -8.96
N GLY A 103 -19.81 6.58 -7.85
CA GLY A 103 -18.66 6.69 -6.95
C GLY A 103 -17.66 7.77 -7.41
N HIS A 104 -16.37 7.61 -7.08
CA HIS A 104 -15.30 8.56 -7.43
C HIS A 104 -14.58 8.23 -8.76
N HIS A 105 -15.09 7.29 -9.54
CA HIS A 105 -14.54 6.91 -10.84
C HIS A 105 -15.60 7.07 -11.95
N PRO A 106 -15.19 7.52 -13.16
CA PRO A 106 -16.05 7.50 -14.32
C PRO A 106 -16.44 6.05 -14.65
N ASP A 107 -17.68 5.83 -15.11
CA ASP A 107 -18.18 4.50 -15.43
C ASP A 107 -17.60 4.02 -16.77
N CYS A 108 -16.34 3.60 -16.76
CA CYS A 108 -15.63 2.98 -17.89
C CYS A 108 -15.45 1.48 -17.62
N GLN A 109 -15.61 0.63 -18.64
CA GLN A 109 -15.49 -0.83 -18.52
C GLN A 109 -14.13 -1.28 -17.95
N ASN A 110 -13.06 -0.54 -18.23
CA ASN A 110 -11.72 -0.84 -17.72
C ASN A 110 -11.57 -0.65 -16.19
N TYR A 111 -12.49 0.08 -15.53
CA TYR A 111 -12.52 0.21 -14.07
C TYR A 111 -13.38 -0.87 -13.38
N SER A 112 -14.04 -1.76 -14.14
CA SER A 112 -14.83 -2.85 -13.56
C SER A 112 -14.02 -3.78 -12.66
N ALA A 113 -12.74 -3.99 -12.98
CA ALA A 113 -11.81 -4.81 -12.21
C ALA A 113 -11.53 -4.28 -10.78
N ASN A 114 -11.74 -2.98 -10.52
CA ASN A 114 -11.54 -2.37 -9.20
C ASN A 114 -12.81 -2.34 -8.33
N ARG A 115 -13.91 -2.90 -8.83
CA ARG A 115 -15.23 -2.82 -8.20
C ARG A 115 -15.68 -4.20 -7.74
N ILE A 116 -16.24 -4.28 -6.54
CA ILE A 116 -16.97 -5.46 -6.04
C ILE A 116 -18.40 -5.05 -5.70
N ARG A 117 -19.33 -6.01 -5.76
CA ARG A 117 -20.75 -5.81 -5.44
C ARG A 117 -21.08 -6.53 -4.15
N ILE A 118 -21.42 -5.79 -3.10
CA ILE A 118 -21.89 -6.33 -1.82
C ILE A 118 -23.30 -5.80 -1.58
N GLY A 119 -24.29 -6.69 -1.46
CA GLY A 119 -25.68 -6.28 -1.18
C GLY A 119 -26.28 -5.32 -2.21
N GLY A 120 -25.88 -5.42 -3.48
CA GLY A 120 -26.31 -4.51 -4.55
C GLY A 120 -25.57 -3.16 -4.61
N GLN A 121 -24.77 -2.82 -3.60
CA GLN A 121 -23.91 -1.63 -3.61
C GLN A 121 -22.56 -1.94 -4.25
N VAL A 122 -22.01 -0.96 -4.97
CA VAL A 122 -20.71 -1.07 -5.64
C VAL A 122 -19.65 -0.37 -4.80
N ILE A 123 -18.66 -1.12 -4.33
CA ILE A 123 -17.58 -0.60 -3.49
C ILE A 123 -16.20 -0.86 -4.11
N CYS A 124 -15.19 -0.10 -3.69
CA CYS A 124 -13.82 -0.25 -4.17
C CYS A 124 -13.15 -1.46 -3.51
N ALA A 125 -12.75 -2.43 -4.34
CA ALA A 125 -12.13 -3.67 -3.87
C ALA A 125 -10.88 -3.41 -3.00
N ALA A 126 -10.06 -2.43 -3.39
CA ALA A 126 -8.82 -2.10 -2.70
C ALA A 126 -9.05 -1.42 -1.34
N CYS A 127 -9.98 -0.45 -1.29
CA CYS A 127 -10.34 0.26 -0.08
C CYS A 127 -10.96 -0.67 0.96
N SER A 128 -11.85 -1.57 0.54
CA SER A 128 -12.46 -2.56 1.44
C SER A 128 -11.41 -3.49 2.04
N GLY A 129 -10.45 -3.96 1.23
CA GLY A 129 -9.39 -4.85 1.73
C GLY A 129 -8.44 -4.15 2.70
N LEU A 130 -8.07 -2.90 2.40
CA LEU A 130 -7.28 -2.06 3.32
C LEU A 130 -8.00 -1.84 4.65
N PHE A 131 -9.29 -1.53 4.62
CA PHE A 131 -10.08 -1.30 5.81
C PHE A 131 -10.16 -2.55 6.69
N ILE A 132 -10.53 -3.70 6.09
CA ILE A 132 -10.60 -4.98 6.80
C ILE A 132 -9.23 -5.36 7.38
N GLY A 133 -8.16 -5.22 6.58
CA GLY A 133 -6.80 -5.46 7.01
C GLY A 133 -6.39 -4.58 8.19
N ALA A 134 -6.63 -3.27 8.11
CA ALA A 134 -6.28 -2.33 9.16
C ALA A 134 -7.05 -2.58 10.47
N VAL A 135 -8.34 -2.94 10.40
CA VAL A 135 -9.10 -3.35 11.58
C VAL A 135 -8.50 -4.62 12.21
N SER A 136 -8.21 -5.65 11.39
CA SER A 136 -7.61 -6.89 11.89
C SER A 136 -6.22 -6.68 12.52
N ALA A 137 -5.36 -5.90 11.87
CA ALA A 137 -4.03 -5.57 12.36
C ALA A 137 -4.10 -4.71 13.63
N SER A 138 -5.04 -3.78 13.74
CA SER A 138 -5.24 -2.97 14.95
C SER A 138 -5.63 -3.85 16.14
N ILE A 139 -6.56 -4.80 15.95
CA ILE A 139 -6.94 -5.77 16.99
C ILE A 139 -5.72 -6.60 17.41
N GLY A 140 -4.97 -7.15 16.43
CA GLY A 140 -3.75 -7.90 16.71
C GLY A 140 -2.70 -7.08 17.47
N THR A 141 -2.55 -5.80 17.12
CA THR A 141 -1.60 -4.88 17.77
C THR A 141 -1.98 -4.61 19.21
N ILE A 142 -3.28 -4.41 19.50
CA ILE A 142 -3.77 -4.24 20.88
C ILE A 142 -3.51 -5.51 21.69
N LEU A 143 -3.86 -6.67 21.15
CA LEU A 143 -3.68 -7.95 21.84
C LEU A 143 -2.20 -8.26 22.11
N TYR A 144 -1.31 -8.03 21.14
CA TYR A 144 0.10 -8.32 21.30
C TYR A 144 0.83 -7.29 22.15
N PHE A 145 0.86 -6.01 21.74
CA PHE A 145 1.71 -4.99 22.37
C PHE A 145 1.17 -4.46 23.71
N PHE A 146 -0.14 -4.47 23.93
CA PHE A 146 -0.74 -3.86 25.13
C PHE A 146 -1.29 -4.90 26.11
N VAL A 147 -1.84 -6.02 25.62
CA VAL A 147 -2.34 -7.11 26.48
C VAL A 147 -1.25 -8.15 26.76
N GLY A 148 -0.22 -8.27 25.90
CA GLY A 148 0.84 -9.26 26.04
C GLY A 148 0.40 -10.68 25.64
N LEU A 149 -0.58 -10.79 24.74
CA LEU A 149 -1.08 -12.08 24.26
C LEU A 149 -0.13 -12.63 23.18
N GLU A 150 0.74 -13.57 23.57
CA GLU A 150 1.58 -14.34 22.66
C GLU A 150 0.77 -15.50 22.06
N ILE A 151 0.09 -15.24 20.92
CA ILE A 151 -0.80 -16.21 20.27
C ILE A 151 -0.02 -17.38 19.65
N VAL A 152 1.19 -17.14 19.15
CA VAL A 152 2.04 -18.11 18.49
C VAL A 152 3.49 -17.88 18.92
N GLY A 153 4.24 -18.95 19.16
CA GLY A 153 5.67 -18.85 19.47
C GLY A 153 6.45 -18.28 18.29
N SER A 154 7.46 -17.45 18.58
CA SER A 154 8.25 -16.79 17.56
C SER A 154 8.96 -17.79 16.64
N ASN A 155 8.90 -17.53 15.34
CA ASN A 155 9.48 -18.41 14.35
C ASN A 155 9.94 -17.63 13.13
N ILE A 156 11.20 -17.81 12.73
CA ILE A 156 11.75 -17.18 11.52
C ILE A 156 10.92 -17.48 10.27
N TRP A 157 10.25 -18.62 10.22
CA TRP A 157 9.35 -18.98 9.12
C TRP A 157 8.07 -18.12 9.09
N LEU A 158 7.57 -17.68 10.25
CA LEU A 158 6.44 -16.75 10.34
C LEU A 158 6.85 -15.34 9.88
N LEU A 159 8.07 -14.92 10.21
CA LEU A 159 8.64 -13.67 9.69
C LEU A 159 8.67 -13.68 8.15
N VAL A 160 9.25 -14.73 7.56
CA VAL A 160 9.32 -14.91 6.10
C VAL A 160 7.92 -14.98 5.49
N LEU A 161 6.97 -15.64 6.15
CA LEU A 161 5.58 -15.68 5.71
C LEU A 161 4.95 -14.28 5.67
N GLY A 162 5.21 -13.45 6.67
CA GLY A 162 4.79 -12.04 6.71
C GLY A 162 5.36 -11.25 5.52
N GLU A 163 6.64 -11.43 5.21
CA GLU A 163 7.28 -10.78 4.05
C GLU A 163 6.66 -11.25 2.72
N ILE A 164 6.40 -12.55 2.57
CA ILE A 164 5.70 -13.10 1.40
C ILE A 164 4.33 -12.45 1.25
N PHE A 165 3.59 -12.28 2.34
CA PHE A 165 2.28 -11.61 2.34
C PHE A 165 2.37 -10.15 1.89
N ILE A 166 3.40 -9.40 2.32
CA ILE A 166 3.65 -8.04 1.86
C ILE A 166 3.91 -8.03 0.34
N VAL A 167 4.77 -8.92 -0.17
CA VAL A 167 5.10 -9.01 -1.61
C VAL A 167 3.86 -9.39 -2.44
N LEU A 168 3.09 -10.38 -2.00
CA LEU A 168 1.83 -10.76 -2.65
C LEU A 168 0.82 -9.60 -2.68
N GLY A 169 0.78 -8.82 -1.60
CA GLY A 169 -0.03 -7.62 -1.49
C GLY A 169 0.34 -6.51 -2.47
N LEU A 170 1.62 -6.36 -2.79
CA LEU A 170 2.10 -5.42 -3.81
C LEU A 170 1.73 -5.86 -5.23
N ALA A 171 1.65 -7.18 -5.48
CA ALA A 171 1.22 -7.74 -6.76
C ALA A 171 -0.28 -7.56 -7.07
N GLN A 172 -1.05 -6.88 -6.20
CA GLN A 172 -2.50 -6.69 -6.32
C GLN A 172 -3.00 -6.07 -7.64
N ILE A 173 -2.14 -5.36 -8.37
CA ILE A 173 -2.53 -4.65 -9.61
C ILE A 173 -2.97 -5.63 -10.70
N LYS A 174 -2.43 -6.85 -10.68
CA LYS A 174 -2.79 -7.90 -11.64
C LYS A 174 -4.15 -8.55 -11.33
N PHE A 175 -4.66 -8.41 -10.12
CA PHE A 175 -5.85 -9.13 -9.67
C PHE A 175 -7.11 -8.24 -9.72
N PRO A 176 -8.21 -8.73 -10.30
CA PRO A 176 -9.50 -8.04 -10.26
C PRO A 176 -10.37 -8.48 -9.06
N GLY A 177 -11.35 -7.63 -8.71
CA GLY A 177 -12.48 -8.00 -7.84
C GLY A 177 -12.08 -8.45 -6.44
N TYR A 178 -12.69 -9.55 -5.97
CA TYR A 178 -12.47 -10.07 -4.61
C TYR A 178 -11.05 -10.52 -4.33
N VAL A 179 -10.33 -11.01 -5.34
CA VAL A 179 -8.92 -11.40 -5.19
C VAL A 179 -8.07 -10.17 -4.85
N LYS A 180 -8.40 -9.01 -5.44
CA LYS A 180 -7.78 -7.74 -5.08
C LYS A 180 -8.07 -7.36 -3.63
N THR A 181 -9.31 -7.52 -3.17
CA THR A 181 -9.66 -7.29 -1.76
C THR A 181 -8.86 -8.17 -0.82
N LEU A 182 -8.77 -9.47 -1.12
CA LEU A 182 -8.01 -10.43 -0.31
C LEU A 182 -6.51 -10.10 -0.29
N ALA A 183 -5.91 -9.79 -1.44
CA ALA A 183 -4.50 -9.39 -1.52
C ALA A 183 -4.21 -8.14 -0.65
N ASN A 184 -5.18 -7.23 -0.54
CA ASN A 184 -5.07 -6.06 0.31
C ASN A 184 -5.20 -6.34 1.80
N VAL A 185 -6.02 -7.32 2.19
CA VAL A 185 -6.06 -7.80 3.58
C VAL A 185 -4.74 -8.46 3.93
N ILE A 186 -4.28 -9.39 3.07
CA ILE A 186 -3.02 -10.12 3.24
C ILE A 186 -1.84 -9.16 3.36
N PHE A 187 -1.80 -8.09 2.56
CA PHE A 187 -0.76 -7.05 2.66
C PHE A 187 -0.64 -6.45 4.07
N VAL A 188 -1.77 -6.03 4.67
CA VAL A 188 -1.78 -5.37 5.97
C VAL A 188 -1.53 -6.37 7.10
N VAL A 189 -2.11 -7.57 7.01
CA VAL A 189 -1.83 -8.64 7.98
C VAL A 189 -0.37 -9.07 7.91
N GLY A 190 0.22 -9.15 6.71
CA GLY A 190 1.64 -9.44 6.51
C GLY A 190 2.54 -8.42 7.19
N SER A 191 2.25 -7.12 7.05
CA SER A 191 3.04 -6.08 7.73
C SER A 191 2.95 -6.15 9.26
N PHE A 192 1.77 -6.51 9.79
CA PHE A 192 1.60 -6.77 11.21
C PHE A 192 2.42 -7.97 11.68
N VAL A 193 2.34 -9.10 10.99
CA VAL A 193 3.10 -10.32 11.32
C VAL A 193 4.60 -10.05 11.26
N THR A 194 5.09 -9.37 10.22
CA THR A 194 6.50 -8.99 10.11
C THR A 194 6.97 -8.12 11.28
N LEU A 195 6.15 -7.16 11.74
CA LEU A 195 6.49 -6.32 12.88
C LEU A 195 6.54 -7.13 14.19
N VAL A 196 5.53 -7.96 14.46
CA VAL A 196 5.45 -8.78 15.68
C VAL A 196 6.61 -9.77 15.74
N GLU A 197 6.87 -10.51 14.66
CA GLU A 197 7.97 -11.48 14.63
C GLU A 197 9.34 -10.80 14.75
N THR A 198 9.49 -9.59 14.20
CA THR A 198 10.73 -8.82 14.38
C THR A 198 10.92 -8.41 15.84
N ASP A 199 9.88 -7.90 16.50
CA ASP A 199 9.93 -7.50 17.92
C ASP A 199 10.23 -8.72 18.82
N LEU A 200 9.60 -9.87 18.54
CA LEU A 200 9.84 -11.13 19.25
C LEU A 200 11.25 -11.68 19.07
N LEU A 201 11.75 -11.71 17.83
CA LEU A 201 13.02 -12.37 17.52
C LEU A 201 14.23 -11.45 17.78
N SER A 202 14.10 -10.16 17.50
CA SER A 202 15.20 -9.19 17.65
C SER A 202 15.27 -8.62 19.07
N GLY A 203 14.11 -8.39 19.70
CA GLY A 203 14.03 -7.72 21.00
C GLY A 203 14.64 -6.31 21.00
N SER A 204 14.75 -5.68 19.82
CA SER A 204 15.46 -4.44 19.61
C SER A 204 14.56 -3.36 19.03
N ILE A 205 14.56 -2.23 19.72
CA ILE A 205 13.84 -1.03 19.29
C ILE A 205 14.31 -0.51 17.91
N LEU A 206 15.59 -0.72 17.56
CA LEU A 206 16.12 -0.29 16.28
C LEU A 206 15.56 -1.11 15.12
N ALA A 207 15.45 -2.44 15.32
CA ALA A 207 14.85 -3.33 14.34
C ALA A 207 13.35 -3.01 14.17
N ASP A 208 12.64 -2.75 15.27
CA ASP A 208 11.22 -2.36 15.22
C ASP A 208 11.01 -1.05 14.44
N PHE A 209 11.83 -0.03 14.72
CA PHE A 209 11.77 1.23 13.98
C PHE A 209 12.13 1.08 12.51
N TYR A 210 13.11 0.23 12.20
CA TYR A 210 13.45 -0.10 10.82
C TYR A 210 12.25 -0.70 10.09
N VAL A 211 11.57 -1.68 10.70
CA VAL A 211 10.38 -2.31 10.13
C VAL A 211 9.24 -1.30 9.99
N LEU A 212 8.97 -0.47 10.99
CA LEU A 212 7.96 0.60 10.88
C LEU A 212 8.26 1.57 9.73
N GLY A 213 9.53 1.98 9.59
CA GLY A 213 10.00 2.81 8.48
C GLY A 213 9.80 2.13 7.13
N LEU A 214 10.11 0.84 7.04
CA LEU A 214 9.90 0.05 5.83
C LEU A 214 8.41 -0.09 5.50
N ILE A 215 7.54 -0.30 6.49
CA ILE A 215 6.09 -0.36 6.30
C ILE A 215 5.57 0.96 5.72
N LEU A 216 6.00 2.10 6.26
CA LEU A 216 5.66 3.42 5.72
C LEU A 216 6.17 3.59 4.27
N PHE A 217 7.40 3.18 4.00
CA PHE A 217 7.97 3.21 2.67
C PHE A 217 7.18 2.35 1.67
N ILE A 218 6.82 1.13 2.04
CA ILE A 218 6.05 0.21 1.19
C ILE A 218 4.61 0.73 0.99
N LEU A 219 3.99 1.33 2.02
CA LEU A 219 2.70 2.01 1.88
C LEU A 219 2.77 3.15 0.87
N TRP A 220 3.81 3.99 0.96
CA TRP A 220 4.06 5.06 0.00
C TRP A 220 4.28 4.52 -1.42
N PHE A 221 5.16 3.52 -1.58
CA PHE A 221 5.39 2.85 -2.85
C PHE A 221 4.08 2.34 -3.46
N ARG A 222 3.24 1.70 -2.65
CA ARG A 222 1.94 1.19 -3.07
C ARG A 222 1.00 2.30 -3.56
N ILE A 223 0.98 3.46 -2.89
CA ILE A 223 0.19 4.62 -3.34
C ILE A 223 0.70 5.09 -4.70
N SER A 224 2.01 5.26 -4.87
CA SER A 224 2.61 5.64 -6.16
C SER A 224 2.31 4.63 -7.26
N LEU A 225 2.34 3.33 -6.94
CA LEU A 225 2.02 2.26 -7.88
C LEU A 225 0.54 2.28 -8.29
N SER A 226 -0.36 2.57 -7.34
CA SER A 226 -1.79 2.74 -7.61
C SER A 226 -2.07 3.97 -8.48
N GLU A 227 -1.41 5.10 -8.22
CA GLU A 227 -1.52 6.32 -9.04
C GLU A 227 -1.02 6.09 -10.46
N TRP A 228 0.13 5.44 -10.61
CA TRP A 228 0.68 5.07 -11.91
C TRP A 228 -0.30 4.20 -12.71
N ASN A 229 -0.85 3.15 -12.08
CA ASN A 229 -1.82 2.27 -12.74
C ASN A 229 -3.12 3.00 -13.09
N ASN A 230 -3.62 3.86 -12.20
CA ASN A 230 -4.81 4.65 -12.48
C ASN A 230 -4.59 5.63 -13.63
N GLY A 231 -3.43 6.31 -13.70
CA GLY A 231 -3.07 7.17 -14.83
C GLY A 231 -3.08 6.41 -16.16
N ARG A 232 -2.52 5.20 -16.19
CA ARG A 232 -2.52 4.31 -17.37
C ARG A 232 -3.92 3.88 -17.82
N ILE A 233 -4.83 3.62 -16.89
CA ILE A 233 -6.23 3.28 -17.22
C ILE A 233 -6.95 4.53 -17.73
N CYS A 234 -6.66 5.68 -17.13
CA CYS A 234 -7.25 6.97 -17.46
C CYS A 234 -6.99 7.37 -18.92
N GLU A 235 -5.74 7.28 -19.36
CA GLU A 235 -5.35 7.55 -20.77
C GLU A 235 -6.13 6.67 -21.75
N LYS A 236 -6.43 5.41 -21.38
CA LYS A 236 -7.22 4.50 -22.21
C LYS A 236 -8.71 4.84 -22.26
N CYS A 237 -9.27 5.39 -21.19
CA CYS A 237 -10.70 5.71 -21.11
C CYS A 237 -11.04 7.13 -21.61
N GLN A 238 -10.05 7.98 -21.93
CA GLN A 238 -10.20 9.39 -22.34
C GLN A 238 -11.07 10.27 -21.41
N LEU A 239 -11.42 9.77 -20.23
CA LEU A 239 -12.23 10.43 -19.21
C LEU A 239 -11.41 10.45 -17.92
N CYS A 240 -10.68 11.54 -17.73
CA CYS A 240 -9.84 11.73 -16.56
C CYS A 240 -10.39 12.81 -15.65
N PHE A 241 -10.53 12.48 -14.35
CA PHE A 241 -10.55 13.48 -13.31
C PHE A 241 -9.10 13.96 -13.12
N GLN A 242 -8.75 15.02 -13.82
CA GLN A 242 -7.46 15.69 -13.68
C GLN A 242 -7.46 16.59 -12.46
#